data_AF-A0A4C1XEM5-F1
#
_entry.id   AF-A0A4C1XEM5-F1
#
_cell.length_a   1.000
_cell.length_b   1.000
_cell.length_c   1.000
_cell.angle_alpha   90.00
_cell.angle_beta   90.00
_cell.angle_gamma   90.00
#
_symmetry.space_group_name_H-M   'P 1'
#
loop_
_entity.id
_entity.type
_entity.pdbx_description
1 polymer ?
#
loop_
_entity_poly.entity_id
_entity_poly.type
_entity_poly.pdbx_seq_one_letter_code
_entity_poly.pdbx_strand_id
1 'polypeptide(L)'
;MREYGMLINTSKCVFGAGNVTFLGYRISAKGTKPLEQKVESIKNFPIPKTVKKLRRFLEMINFYRRFMPDTARIQAPLNPLFTGSIKNSHSINIIEEALKAFNTCKDSLCHASLLAHSDYDAKLRLITNGSDTSLGAVLQRYKDGAWEFLTFYSHKLVRYSEIIPHTIANS
;
A
#
# COMPACT_ATOMS: atom_id res chain seq x y z
N MET A 1 13.97 23.64 -21.86
CA MET A 1 13.00 22.75 -22.53
C MET A 1 12.90 23.03 -24.04
N ARG A 2 12.62 24.26 -24.48
CA ARG A 2 12.53 24.59 -25.92
C ARG A 2 13.83 24.33 -26.70
N GLU A 3 14.97 24.63 -26.08
CA GLU A 3 16.31 24.37 -26.66
C GLU A 3 16.61 22.87 -26.87
N TYR A 4 15.89 21.99 -26.17
CA TYR A 4 15.99 20.53 -26.34
C TYR A 4 14.84 19.97 -27.19
N GLY A 5 14.09 20.81 -27.90
CA GLY A 5 12.94 20.39 -28.71
C GLY A 5 11.72 19.90 -27.91
N MET A 6 11.69 20.09 -26.59
CA MET A 6 10.56 19.68 -25.75
C MET A 6 9.49 20.77 -25.68
N LEU A 7 8.27 20.41 -26.06
CA LEU A 7 7.09 21.26 -25.99
C LEU A 7 6.31 21.00 -24.70
N ILE A 8 5.90 22.07 -24.03
CA ILE A 8 5.07 22.01 -22.82
C ILE A 8 3.61 22.17 -23.22
N ASN A 9 2.76 21.24 -22.79
CA ASN A 9 1.31 21.44 -22.87
C ASN A 9 0.85 22.35 -21.72
N THR A 10 0.80 23.65 -21.98
CA THR A 10 0.43 24.68 -20.99
C THR A 10 -0.96 24.48 -20.41
N SER A 11 -1.90 23.88 -21.16
CA SER A 11 -3.27 23.60 -20.68
C SER A 11 -3.31 22.52 -19.58
N LYS A 12 -2.23 21.74 -19.43
CA LYS A 12 -2.09 20.72 -18.37
C LYS A 12 -1.15 21.17 -17.25
N CYS A 13 -0.57 22.36 -17.35
CA CYS A 13 0.34 22.87 -16.33
C CYS A 13 -0.43 23.55 -15.19
N VAL A 14 0.07 23.37 -13.97
CA VAL A 14 -0.44 24.04 -12.77
C VAL A 14 0.74 24.76 -12.13
N PHE A 15 0.64 26.08 -11.98
CA PHE A 15 1.70 26.93 -11.44
C PHE A 15 1.21 27.67 -10.19
N GLY A 16 2.10 27.86 -9.20
CA GLY A 16 1.80 28.65 -8.00
C GLY A 16 0.70 28.10 -7.09
N ALA A 17 0.22 26.87 -7.30
CA ALA A 17 -0.86 26.29 -6.52
C ALA A 17 -0.36 25.76 -5.17
N GLY A 18 -1.15 25.96 -4.09
CA GLY A 18 -0.84 25.42 -2.76
C GLY A 18 -0.91 23.89 -2.66
N ASN A 19 -1.48 23.23 -3.66
CA ASN A 19 -1.44 21.79 -3.85
C ASN A 19 -1.50 21.43 -5.34
N VAL A 20 -0.94 20.28 -5.69
CA VAL A 20 -0.93 19.76 -7.06
C VAL A 20 -1.29 18.28 -7.07
N THR A 21 -1.87 17.83 -8.19
CA THR A 21 -2.14 16.41 -8.43
C THR A 21 -1.05 15.83 -9.32
N PHE A 22 -0.44 14.72 -8.89
CA PHE A 22 0.59 14.04 -9.66
C PHE A 22 0.60 12.54 -9.37
N LEU A 23 0.65 11.70 -10.41
CA LEU A 23 0.74 10.23 -10.33
C LEU A 23 -0.26 9.55 -9.35
N GLY A 24 -1.47 10.08 -9.25
CA GLY A 24 -2.49 9.52 -8.36
C GLY A 24 -2.40 9.99 -6.90
N TYR A 25 -1.61 11.03 -6.63
CA TYR A 25 -1.44 11.66 -5.33
C TYR A 25 -1.82 13.14 -5.36
N ARG A 26 -2.26 13.65 -4.20
CA ARG A 26 -2.32 15.07 -3.89
C ARG A 26 -1.07 15.44 -3.11
N ILE A 27 -0.30 16.39 -3.62
CA ILE A 27 0.95 16.88 -3.04
C ILE A 27 0.72 18.32 -2.58
N SER A 28 1.11 18.63 -1.35
CA SER A 28 0.99 19.96 -0.74
C SER A 28 2.27 20.30 0.03
N ALA A 29 2.40 21.52 0.52
CA ALA A 29 3.54 21.90 1.39
C ALA A 29 3.66 21.01 2.65
N LYS A 30 2.54 20.49 3.17
CA LYS A 30 2.51 19.63 4.37
C LYS A 30 2.92 18.18 4.08
N GLY A 31 2.82 17.74 2.84
CA GLY A 31 3.05 16.35 2.48
C GLY A 31 2.13 15.83 1.39
N THR A 32 2.05 14.50 1.30
CA THR A 32 1.41 13.75 0.24
C THR A 32 0.28 12.87 0.79
N LYS A 33 -0.83 12.76 0.05
CA LYS A 33 -1.91 11.79 0.28
C LYS A 33 -2.37 11.16 -1.05
N PRO A 34 -3.02 9.98 -1.01
CA PRO A 34 -3.80 9.50 -2.14
C PRO A 34 -4.85 10.52 -2.60
N LEU A 35 -5.18 10.53 -3.89
CA LEU A 35 -6.31 11.33 -4.37
C LEU A 35 -7.64 10.78 -3.84
N GLU A 36 -8.53 11.67 -3.40
CA GLU A 36 -9.87 11.34 -2.91
C GLU A 36 -10.64 10.44 -3.89
N GLN A 37 -10.61 10.78 -5.18
CA GLN A 37 -11.28 9.99 -6.22
C GLN A 37 -10.75 8.55 -6.33
N LYS A 38 -9.46 8.33 -6.05
CA LYS A 38 -8.83 7.00 -6.06
C LYS A 38 -9.20 6.22 -4.80
N VAL A 39 -9.25 6.88 -3.66
CA VAL A 39 -9.76 6.31 -2.40
C VAL A 39 -11.21 5.88 -2.57
N GLU A 40 -12.07 6.75 -3.11
CA GLU A 40 -13.49 6.47 -3.33
C GLU A 40 -13.72 5.31 -4.30
N SER A 41 -12.91 5.23 -5.37
CA SER A 41 -12.95 4.10 -6.31
C SER A 41 -12.65 2.76 -5.65
N ILE A 42 -11.73 2.73 -4.67
CA ILE A 42 -11.36 1.52 -3.93
C ILE A 42 -12.39 1.21 -2.82
N LYS A 43 -12.91 2.26 -2.17
CA LYS A 43 -14.00 2.16 -1.20
C LYS A 43 -15.29 1.59 -1.82
N ASN A 44 -15.55 1.90 -3.09
CA ASN A 44 -16.71 1.36 -3.81
C ASN A 44 -16.38 0.10 -4.62
N PHE A 45 -15.18 -0.46 -4.47
CA PHE A 45 -14.81 -1.69 -5.16
C PHE A 45 -15.74 -2.84 -4.70
N PRO A 46 -16.40 -3.54 -5.65
CA PRO A 46 -17.34 -4.60 -5.31
C PRO A 46 -16.63 -5.83 -4.78
N ILE A 47 -17.32 -6.63 -3.96
CA ILE A 47 -16.77 -7.90 -3.44
C ILE A 47 -16.33 -8.77 -4.63
N PRO A 48 -15.03 -9.13 -4.74
CA PRO A 48 -14.53 -9.83 -5.91
C PRO A 48 -14.99 -11.29 -5.89
N LYS A 49 -15.59 -11.72 -7.01
CA LYS A 49 -16.07 -13.10 -7.21
C LYS A 49 -15.06 -14.02 -7.90
N THR A 50 -13.90 -13.49 -8.28
CA THR A 50 -12.85 -14.21 -9.03
C THR A 50 -11.48 -13.80 -8.54
N VAL A 51 -10.49 -14.70 -8.63
CA VAL A 51 -9.09 -14.39 -8.30
C VAL A 51 -8.57 -13.16 -9.04
N LYS A 52 -8.86 -13.03 -10.34
CA LYS A 52 -8.45 -11.87 -11.16
C LYS A 52 -8.91 -10.54 -10.55
N LYS A 53 -10.18 -10.47 -10.10
CA LYS A 53 -10.73 -9.27 -9.46
C LYS A 53 -10.12 -9.02 -8.08
N LEU A 54 -9.88 -10.06 -7.29
CA LEU A 54 -9.21 -9.93 -6.00
C LEU A 54 -7.76 -9.43 -6.16
N ARG A 55 -7.02 -9.96 -7.12
CA ARG A 55 -5.66 -9.49 -7.44
C ARG A 55 -5.65 -8.02 -7.82
N ARG A 56 -6.53 -7.61 -8.74
CA ARG A 56 -6.68 -6.20 -9.13
C ARG A 56 -6.95 -5.31 -7.92
N PHE A 57 -7.81 -5.73 -7.00
CA PHE A 57 -8.07 -5.01 -5.77
C PHE A 57 -6.81 -4.88 -4.89
N LEU A 58 -6.10 -5.98 -4.66
CA LEU A 58 -4.87 -5.95 -3.85
C LEU A 58 -3.75 -5.13 -4.50
N GLU A 59 -3.62 -5.13 -5.82
CA GLU A 59 -2.68 -4.26 -6.54
C GLU A 59 -2.99 -2.78 -6.28
N MET A 60 -4.27 -2.39 -6.30
CA MET A 60 -4.71 -1.03 -5.97
C MET A 60 -4.39 -0.67 -4.52
N ILE A 61 -4.61 -1.59 -3.57
CA ILE A 61 -4.23 -1.40 -2.16
C ILE A 61 -2.71 -1.27 -2.01
N ASN A 62 -1.95 -2.14 -2.67
CA ASN A 62 -0.50 -2.17 -2.57
C ASN A 62 0.17 -0.95 -3.20
N PHE A 63 -0.44 -0.32 -4.20
CA PHE A 63 0.00 0.97 -4.71
C PHE A 63 -0.02 2.08 -3.63
N TYR A 64 -0.95 2.00 -2.67
CA TYR A 64 -1.11 2.96 -1.57
C TYR A 64 -0.61 2.44 -0.21
N ARG A 65 0.03 1.27 -0.14
CA ARG A 65 0.45 0.67 1.14
C ARG A 65 1.36 1.54 1.99
N ARG A 66 2.15 2.43 1.38
CA ARG A 66 3.04 3.35 2.12
C ARG A 66 2.31 4.35 3.01
N PHE A 67 1.00 4.53 2.84
CA PHE A 67 0.14 5.41 3.64
C PHE A 67 -0.63 4.66 4.74
N MET A 68 -0.49 3.33 4.81
CA MET A 68 -1.34 2.44 5.60
C MET A 68 -0.46 1.56 6.51
N PRO A 69 -0.74 1.49 7.82
CA PRO A 69 -0.05 0.56 8.71
C PRO A 69 -0.46 -0.90 8.45
N ASP A 70 0.43 -1.84 8.76
CA ASP A 70 0.15 -3.27 8.86
C ASP A 70 -0.51 -3.94 7.62
N THR A 71 -0.33 -3.40 6.41
CA THR A 71 -1.07 -3.88 5.23
C THR A 71 -0.87 -5.37 4.94
N ALA A 72 0.32 -5.94 5.19
CA ALA A 72 0.55 -7.36 4.96
C ALA A 72 -0.24 -8.25 5.93
N ARG A 73 -0.37 -7.82 7.20
CA ARG A 73 -1.18 -8.50 8.21
C ARG A 73 -2.66 -8.42 7.87
N ILE A 74 -3.14 -7.24 7.47
CA ILE A 74 -4.53 -7.02 7.07
C ILE A 74 -4.89 -7.87 5.84
N GLN A 75 -3.98 -7.97 4.87
CA GLN A 75 -4.20 -8.78 3.66
C GLN A 75 -4.02 -10.29 3.88
N ALA A 76 -3.47 -10.72 5.02
CA ALA A 76 -3.12 -12.13 5.25
C ALA A 76 -4.30 -13.11 5.03
N PRO A 77 -5.53 -12.84 5.50
CA PRO A 77 -6.67 -13.74 5.28
C PRO A 77 -7.14 -13.82 3.82
N LEU A 78 -6.69 -12.91 2.94
CA LEU A 78 -7.01 -12.93 1.51
C LEU A 78 -6.04 -13.81 0.72
N ASN A 79 -4.85 -14.12 1.26
CA ASN A 79 -3.82 -14.87 0.56
C ASN A 79 -4.24 -16.31 0.20
N PRO A 80 -4.93 -17.08 1.06
CA PRO A 80 -5.38 -18.42 0.71
C PRO A 80 -6.33 -18.45 -0.49
N LEU A 81 -7.01 -17.35 -0.81
CA LEU A 81 -7.93 -17.28 -1.95
C LEU A 81 -7.21 -17.30 -3.31
N PHE A 82 -5.88 -17.17 -3.33
CA PHE A 82 -5.07 -17.33 -4.53
C PHE A 82 -4.64 -18.77 -4.82
N THR A 83 -4.91 -19.72 -3.91
CA THR A 83 -4.50 -21.11 -4.10
C THR A 83 -5.53 -21.84 -4.97
N GLY A 84 -5.05 -22.50 -6.03
CA GLY A 84 -5.87 -23.24 -6.98
C GLY A 84 -5.76 -22.71 -8.41
N SER A 85 -5.44 -23.59 -9.36
CA SER A 85 -5.44 -23.37 -10.81
C SER A 85 -4.44 -22.35 -11.41
N ILE A 86 -3.65 -22.89 -12.35
CA ILE A 86 -2.62 -22.24 -13.18
C ILE A 86 -3.14 -21.01 -13.97
N LYS A 87 -4.46 -20.84 -14.11
CA LYS A 87 -5.06 -19.80 -14.98
C LYS A 87 -5.59 -18.53 -14.27
N ASN A 88 -5.41 -18.37 -12.94
CA ASN A 88 -5.74 -17.14 -12.18
C ASN A 88 -7.19 -16.57 -12.36
N SER A 89 -8.15 -17.36 -12.85
CA SER A 89 -9.52 -16.91 -13.17
C SER A 89 -10.62 -17.73 -12.53
N HIS A 90 -10.32 -18.61 -11.58
CA HIS A 90 -11.36 -19.36 -10.89
C HIS A 90 -12.22 -18.45 -9.99
N SER A 91 -13.44 -18.91 -9.74
CA SER A 91 -14.33 -18.31 -8.75
C SER A 91 -13.72 -18.42 -7.36
N ILE A 92 -13.93 -17.40 -6.54
CA ILE A 92 -13.58 -17.39 -5.12
C ILE A 92 -14.84 -17.14 -4.31
N ASN A 93 -14.90 -17.75 -3.14
CA ASN A 93 -15.90 -17.44 -2.14
C ASN A 93 -15.23 -16.67 -1.00
N ILE A 94 -15.63 -15.42 -0.79
CA ILE A 94 -15.13 -14.61 0.33
C ILE A 94 -16.01 -14.89 1.54
N ILE A 95 -15.49 -15.71 2.45
CA ILE A 95 -16.11 -16.04 3.73
C ILE A 95 -15.76 -14.98 4.79
N GLU A 96 -16.33 -15.11 5.99
CA GLU A 96 -16.33 -14.08 7.04
C GLU A 96 -14.96 -13.42 7.32
N GLU A 97 -13.90 -14.20 7.55
CA GLU A 97 -12.57 -13.65 7.87
C GLU A 97 -11.97 -12.88 6.68
N ALA A 98 -12.09 -13.44 5.47
CA ALA A 98 -11.64 -12.79 4.25
C ALA A 98 -12.47 -11.52 3.93
N LEU A 99 -13.77 -11.53 4.22
CA LEU A 99 -14.63 -10.36 4.04
C LEU A 99 -14.23 -9.23 4.99
N LYS A 100 -13.94 -9.58 6.25
CA LYS A 100 -13.42 -8.62 7.24
C LYS A 100 -12.09 -8.04 6.79
N ALA A 101 -11.16 -8.86 6.30
CA ALA A 101 -9.88 -8.40 5.75
C ALA A 101 -10.06 -7.47 4.55
N PHE A 102 -10.95 -7.82 3.63
CA PHE A 102 -11.29 -7.00 2.46
C PHE A 102 -11.82 -5.62 2.85
N ASN A 103 -12.78 -5.57 3.79
CA ASN A 103 -13.33 -4.30 4.29
C ASN A 103 -12.29 -3.50 5.06
N THR A 104 -11.48 -4.15 5.90
CA THR A 104 -10.39 -3.48 6.64
C THR A 104 -9.36 -2.86 5.69
N CYS A 105 -9.06 -3.49 4.55
CA CYS A 105 -8.19 -2.89 3.53
C CYS A 105 -8.78 -1.58 2.98
N LYS A 106 -10.09 -1.57 2.70
CA LYS A 106 -10.80 -0.39 2.19
C LYS A 106 -10.81 0.73 3.22
N ASP A 107 -11.13 0.39 4.47
CA ASP A 107 -11.18 1.34 5.58
C ASP A 107 -9.81 1.93 5.88
N SER A 108 -8.76 1.10 5.88
CA SER A 108 -7.39 1.55 6.10
C SER A 108 -6.94 2.55 5.04
N LEU A 109 -7.35 2.38 3.77
CA LEU A 109 -7.07 3.37 2.73
C LEU A 109 -7.89 4.66 2.88
N CYS A 110 -9.15 4.57 3.34
CA CYS A 110 -9.96 5.74 3.66
C CYS A 110 -9.31 6.59 4.75
N HIS A 111 -8.61 5.96 5.69
CA HIS A 111 -7.87 6.60 6.77
C HIS A 111 -6.37 6.75 6.47
N ALA A 112 -6.00 6.83 5.18
CA ALA A 112 -4.61 6.99 4.76
C ALA A 112 -3.94 8.20 5.44
N SER A 113 -2.79 7.92 6.06
CA SER A 113 -1.97 8.92 6.76
C SER A 113 -1.45 9.99 5.80
N LEU A 114 -1.28 11.21 6.31
CA LEU A 114 -0.48 12.21 5.60
C LEU A 114 1.00 11.81 5.71
N LEU A 115 1.68 11.68 4.57
CA LEU A 115 3.13 11.45 4.57
C LEU A 115 3.84 12.77 4.34
N ALA A 116 4.65 13.16 5.30
CA ALA A 116 5.49 14.34 5.22
C ALA A 116 6.58 14.18 4.15
N HIS A 117 7.13 15.31 3.70
CA HIS A 117 8.28 15.31 2.79
C HIS A 117 9.54 14.87 3.54
N SER A 118 10.47 14.23 2.84
CA SER A 118 11.78 13.92 3.42
C SER A 118 12.51 15.21 3.79
N ASP A 119 13.22 15.16 4.90
CA ASP A 119 14.12 16.20 5.37
C ASP A 119 15.39 15.49 5.83
N TYR A 120 16.51 15.78 5.17
CA TYR A 120 17.75 15.04 5.32
C TYR A 120 18.44 15.32 6.67
N ASP A 121 18.14 16.46 7.28
CA ASP A 121 18.73 16.87 8.55
C ASP A 121 17.82 16.54 9.75
N ALA A 122 16.59 16.08 9.48
CA ALA A 122 15.64 15.76 10.53
C ALA A 122 16.03 14.47 11.28
N LYS A 123 15.83 14.49 12.61
CA LYS A 123 15.96 13.28 13.43
C LYS A 123 14.94 12.23 12.96
N LEU A 124 15.43 11.05 12.64
CA LEU A 124 14.60 9.93 12.20
C LEU A 124 14.32 8.95 13.34
N ARG A 125 13.16 8.29 13.24
CA ARG A 125 12.80 7.14 14.08
C ARG A 125 12.15 6.07 13.23
N LEU A 126 12.64 4.85 13.38
CA LEU A 126 11.99 3.66 12.87
C LEU A 126 11.29 2.94 14.02
N ILE A 127 9.99 2.74 13.91
CA ILE A 127 9.21 1.90 14.84
C ILE A 127 8.84 0.63 14.09
N THR A 128 9.08 -0.52 14.69
CA THR A 128 8.77 -1.82 14.11
C THR A 128 7.81 -2.60 15.01
N ASN A 129 6.96 -3.42 14.40
CA ASN A 129 6.16 -4.44 15.07
C ASN A 129 6.25 -5.74 14.27
N GLY A 130 6.09 -6.88 14.95
CA GLY A 130 6.23 -8.18 14.33
C GLY A 130 5.26 -9.19 14.92
N SER A 131 4.92 -10.17 14.10
CA SER A 131 4.19 -11.39 14.45
C SER A 131 4.83 -12.54 13.69
N ASP A 132 4.47 -13.78 14.01
CA ASP A 132 4.98 -14.98 13.34
C ASP A 132 4.75 -15.00 11.82
N THR A 133 3.81 -14.19 11.32
CA THR A 133 3.38 -14.19 9.92
C THR A 133 3.63 -12.87 9.19
N SER A 134 3.98 -11.80 9.89
CA SER A 134 4.14 -10.48 9.28
C SER A 134 4.98 -9.52 10.12
N LEU A 135 5.68 -8.62 9.42
CA LEU A 135 6.39 -7.47 9.97
C LEU A 135 5.69 -6.18 9.51
N GLY A 136 5.60 -5.20 10.41
CA GLY A 136 5.25 -3.83 10.10
C GLY A 136 6.33 -2.88 10.59
N ALA A 137 6.45 -1.74 9.92
CA ALA A 137 7.31 -0.67 10.34
C ALA A 137 6.77 0.68 9.89
N VAL A 138 7.13 1.74 10.60
CA VAL A 138 6.88 3.11 10.21
C VAL A 138 8.13 3.94 10.41
N LEU A 139 8.52 4.64 9.35
CA LEU A 139 9.59 5.63 9.40
C LEU A 139 8.96 7.00 9.67
N GLN A 140 9.51 7.70 10.65
CA GLN A 140 9.07 9.03 11.05
C GLN A 140 10.24 10.00 11.09
N ARG A 141 9.94 11.28 10.88
CA ARG A 141 10.86 12.38 11.15
C ARG A 141 10.34 13.22 12.32
N TYR A 142 11.24 13.85 13.05
CA TYR A 142 10.89 14.84 14.07
C TYR A 142 10.93 16.25 13.47
N LYS A 143 9.85 17.00 13.61
CA LYS A 143 9.75 18.40 13.18
C LYS A 143 8.78 19.17 14.09
N ASP A 144 9.16 20.38 14.48
CA ASP A 144 8.31 21.32 15.23
C ASP A 144 7.64 20.70 16.48
N GLY A 145 8.40 19.91 17.25
CA GLY A 145 7.88 19.29 18.47
C GLY A 145 7.16 17.95 18.26
N ALA A 146 6.91 17.54 17.02
CA ALA A 146 6.07 16.37 16.69
C ALA A 146 6.78 15.35 15.79
N TRP A 147 6.29 14.11 15.84
CA TRP A 147 6.72 13.04 14.93
C TRP A 147 5.75 12.95 13.76
N GLU A 148 6.27 13.11 12.54
CA GLU A 148 5.50 13.02 11.30
C GLU A 148 5.85 11.74 10.55
N PHE A 149 4.87 11.11 9.90
CA PHE A 149 5.09 9.89 9.11
C PHE A 149 5.78 10.19 7.77
N LEU A 150 6.80 9.41 7.41
CA LEU A 150 7.44 9.43 6.08
C LEU A 150 6.96 8.28 5.21
N THR A 151 6.87 7.08 5.78
CA THR A 151 6.34 5.90 5.10
C THR A 151 5.97 4.81 6.10
N PHE A 152 4.95 4.02 5.75
CA PHE A 152 4.70 2.72 6.34
C PHE A 152 5.34 1.63 5.48
N TYR A 153 5.81 0.58 6.12
CA TYR A 153 6.32 -0.64 5.51
C TYR A 153 5.61 -1.83 6.14
N SER A 154 5.27 -2.82 5.33
CA SER A 154 4.70 -4.06 5.83
C SER A 154 5.06 -5.19 4.89
N HIS A 155 5.41 -6.33 5.48
CA HIS A 155 5.89 -7.51 4.76
C HIS A 155 5.34 -8.78 5.39
N LYS A 156 4.97 -9.75 4.54
CA LYS A 156 4.59 -11.09 4.99
C LYS A 156 5.88 -11.87 5.29
N LEU A 157 5.91 -12.58 6.40
CA LEU A 157 7.00 -13.52 6.69
C LEU A 157 6.66 -14.90 6.14
N VAL A 158 7.66 -15.57 5.59
CA VAL A 158 7.57 -16.97 5.16
C VAL A 158 8.18 -17.81 6.25
N ARG A 159 7.52 -18.92 6.64
CA ARG A 159 8.08 -19.78 7.69
C ARG A 159 9.35 -20.43 7.16
N TYR A 160 10.38 -20.51 8.00
CA TYR A 160 11.64 -21.14 7.64
C TYR A 160 11.47 -22.58 7.12
N SER A 161 10.50 -23.34 7.67
CA SER A 161 10.15 -24.69 7.23
C SER A 161 9.62 -24.78 5.80
N GLU A 162 9.13 -23.68 5.22
CA GLU A 162 8.61 -23.62 3.84
C GLU A 162 9.70 -23.20 2.84
N ILE A 163 10.89 -22.80 3.33
CA ILE A 163 12.01 -22.29 2.52
C ILE A 163 12.96 -23.43 2.08
N ILE A 164 12.99 -24.57 2.80
CA ILE A 164 13.80 -25.74 2.46
C ILE A 164 12.88 -26.92 2.08
N PRO A 165 12.70 -27.23 0.78
CA PRO A 165 12.19 -28.52 0.37
C PRO A 165 13.32 -29.56 0.43
N HIS A 166 13.18 -30.55 1.31
CA HIS A 166 13.88 -31.85 1.26
C HIS A 166 15.39 -31.84 0.94
N THR A 167 16.27 -31.60 1.93
CA THR A 167 17.70 -31.98 1.79
C THR A 167 18.27 -32.75 2.98
N ILE A 168 17.51 -33.00 4.05
CA ILE A 168 18.02 -33.81 5.17
C ILE A 168 16.92 -34.76 5.67
N ALA A 169 16.65 -35.78 4.86
CA ALA A 169 15.94 -36.98 5.30
C ALA A 169 16.51 -38.16 4.48
N ASN A 170 17.80 -38.42 4.65
CA ASN A 170 18.50 -39.67 4.33
C ASN A 170 19.93 -39.56 4.86
N SER A 171 20.09 -39.84 6.15
CA SER A 171 21.35 -40.27 6.78
C SER A 171 21.00 -41.11 8.00
#